data_AF-A0A542AW12-F1
#
_entry.id   AF-A0A542AW12-F1
#
_cell.length_a   1.000
_cell.length_b   1.000
_cell.length_c   1.000
_cell.angle_alpha   90.00
_cell.angle_beta   90.00
_cell.angle_gamma   90.00
#
_symmetry.space_group_name_H-M   'P 1'
#
loop_
_entity.id
_entity.type
_entity.pdbx_description
1 polymer ?
#
loop_
_entity_poly.entity_id
_entity_poly.type
_entity_poly.pdbx_seq_one_letter_code
_entity_poly.pdbx_strand_id
1 'polypeptide(L)'
;MNTTAKHLQTINSILSNKQLSKKEFKFLNRIEADHVKSISITTDGGFDPESGEFHKEDRPLNYKIRLKYTDAGNLRFKCLHAEKA
;
A
#
# COMPACT_ATOMS: atom_id res chain seq x y z
N MET A 1 -17.37 9.87 -14.12
CA MET A 1 -16.83 9.62 -12.76
C MET A 1 -15.35 9.30 -12.90
N ASN A 2 -14.46 10.10 -12.31
CA ASN A 2 -13.00 9.92 -12.42
C ASN A 2 -12.55 8.68 -11.66
N THR A 3 -11.88 7.76 -12.36
CA THR A 3 -11.30 6.50 -11.83
C THR A 3 -10.40 6.72 -10.60
N THR A 4 -9.78 7.90 -10.54
CA THR A 4 -8.95 8.45 -9.45
C THR A 4 -9.71 8.53 -8.11
N ALA A 5 -10.97 8.97 -8.12
CA ALA A 5 -11.77 9.13 -6.90
C ALA A 5 -12.19 7.77 -6.31
N LYS A 6 -12.45 6.77 -7.17
CA LYS A 6 -12.72 5.40 -6.73
C LYS A 6 -11.49 4.76 -6.08
N HIS A 7 -10.30 4.93 -6.65
CA HIS A 7 -9.07 4.39 -6.06
C HIS A 7 -8.80 4.98 -4.67
N LEU A 8 -8.93 6.30 -4.49
CA LEU A 8 -8.78 6.93 -3.17
C LEU A 8 -9.85 6.48 -2.17
N GLN A 9 -11.10 6.26 -2.60
CA GLN A 9 -12.13 5.68 -1.74
C GLN A 9 -11.82 4.24 -1.38
N THR A 10 -11.35 3.42 -2.31
CA THR A 10 -10.95 2.02 -2.07
C THR A 10 -9.75 1.96 -1.13
N ILE A 11 -8.74 2.79 -1.36
CA ILE A 11 -7.63 3.05 -0.44
C ILE A 11 -8.19 3.43 0.92
N ASN A 12 -8.91 4.54 1.04
CA ASN A 12 -9.44 5.02 2.32
C ASN A 12 -10.36 4.00 3.01
N SER A 13 -11.12 3.17 2.28
CA SER A 13 -12.01 2.16 2.85
C SER A 13 -11.23 0.93 3.36
N ILE A 14 -10.19 0.51 2.64
CA ILE A 14 -9.25 -0.53 3.10
C ILE A 14 -8.44 -0.04 4.31
N LEU A 15 -8.08 1.24 4.31
CA LEU A 15 -7.27 1.87 5.35
C LEU A 15 -8.05 2.42 6.54
N SER A 16 -9.37 2.60 6.44
CA SER A 16 -10.20 2.94 7.60
C SER A 16 -10.46 1.71 8.45
N ASN A 17 -10.41 0.51 7.85
CA ASN A 17 -10.46 -0.76 8.56
C ASN A 17 -9.11 -1.21 9.14
N LYS A 18 -7.98 -0.71 8.60
CA LYS A 18 -6.64 -1.01 9.08
C LYS A 18 -6.03 0.22 9.74
N GLN A 19 -5.68 0.17 11.03
CA GLN A 19 -5.07 1.30 11.75
C GLN A 19 -3.71 1.70 11.16
N LEU A 20 -3.73 2.50 10.09
CA LEU A 20 -2.53 3.06 9.50
C LEU A 20 -1.86 4.03 10.46
N SER A 21 -0.54 4.05 10.41
CA SER A 21 0.22 5.12 11.06
C SER A 21 0.02 6.47 10.34
N LYS A 22 0.16 7.57 11.08
CA LYS A 22 0.16 8.94 10.51
C LYS A 22 1.15 9.11 9.35
N LYS A 23 2.28 8.40 9.38
CA LYS A 23 3.30 8.46 8.32
C LYS A 23 2.78 7.88 7.00
N GLU A 24 2.08 6.75 7.08
CA GLU A 24 1.52 6.06 5.91
C GLU A 24 0.37 6.86 5.32
N PHE A 25 -0.49 7.41 6.16
CA PHE A 25 -1.57 8.31 5.72
C PHE A 25 -1.02 9.55 5.00
N LYS A 26 0.04 10.18 5.54
CA LYS A 26 0.69 11.32 4.89
C LYS A 26 1.32 10.95 3.54
N PHE A 27 1.90 9.75 3.45
CA PHE A 27 2.46 9.24 2.19
C PHE A 27 1.37 9.04 1.13
N LEU A 28 0.24 8.45 1.51
CA LEU A 28 -0.88 8.20 0.61
C LEU A 28 -1.55 9.49 0.13
N ASN A 29 -1.69 10.50 0.98
CA ASN A 29 -2.20 11.81 0.56
C ASN A 29 -1.23 12.56 -0.37
N ARG A 30 0.07 12.24 -0.32
CA ARG A 30 1.07 12.83 -1.21
C ARG A 30 1.05 12.19 -2.60
N ILE A 31 0.67 10.92 -2.70
CA ILE A 31 0.61 10.24 -4.00
C ILE A 31 -0.74 10.57 -4.63
N GLU A 32 -0.67 11.33 -5.73
CA GLU A 32 -1.84 11.58 -6.56
C GLU A 32 -2.36 10.25 -7.14
N ALA A 33 -3.68 10.06 -7.13
CA ALA A 33 -4.25 8.75 -7.44
C ALA A 33 -4.18 8.36 -8.92
N ASP A 34 -3.90 9.30 -9.81
CA ASP A 34 -3.56 9.07 -11.21
C ASP A 34 -2.15 8.45 -11.39
N HIS A 35 -1.27 8.65 -10.41
CA HIS A 35 0.05 8.02 -10.35
C HIS A 35 0.01 6.61 -9.77
N VAL A 36 -1.03 6.25 -9.02
CA VAL A 36 -1.21 4.89 -8.50
C VAL A 36 -1.53 3.93 -9.65
N LYS A 37 -0.68 2.93 -9.85
CA LYS A 37 -0.86 1.90 -10.88
C LYS A 37 -1.56 0.66 -10.35
N SER A 38 -1.30 0.28 -9.10
CA SER A 38 -1.86 -0.92 -8.50
C SER A 38 -1.78 -0.90 -6.99
N ILE A 39 -2.73 -1.59 -6.35
CA ILE A 39 -2.78 -1.80 -4.90
C ILE A 39 -2.98 -3.28 -4.67
N SER A 40 -2.11 -3.88 -3.87
CA SER A 40 -2.19 -5.29 -3.48
C SER A 40 -2.35 -5.36 -1.97
N ILE A 41 -3.27 -6.19 -1.49
CA ILE A 41 -3.56 -6.36 -0.06
C ILE A 41 -3.58 -7.84 0.24
N THR A 42 -3.07 -8.21 1.41
CA THR A 42 -3.13 -9.59 1.90
C THR A 42 -3.62 -9.63 3.34
N THR A 43 -4.32 -10.70 3.68
CA THR A 43 -4.68 -11.09 5.05
C THR A 43 -3.62 -12.02 5.64
N ASP A 44 -3.09 -12.92 4.82
CA ASP A 44 -2.14 -13.98 5.20
C ASP A 44 -0.74 -13.68 4.66
N GLY A 45 0.31 -13.97 5.42
CA GLY A 45 1.70 -13.61 5.05
C GLY A 45 1.94 -12.09 4.97
N GLY A 46 2.92 -11.66 4.18
CA GLY A 46 3.30 -10.25 4.06
C GLY A 46 4.09 -9.91 2.79
N PHE A 47 4.11 -8.63 2.47
CA PHE A 47 4.96 -8.07 1.41
C PHE A 47 6.31 -7.68 2.00
N ASP A 48 7.37 -8.00 1.28
CA ASP A 48 8.72 -7.59 1.61
C ASP A 48 8.93 -6.10 1.28
N PRO A 49 9.47 -5.28 2.20
CA PRO A 49 9.61 -3.85 1.97
C PRO A 49 10.71 -3.47 0.97
N GLU A 50 11.67 -4.37 0.71
CA GLU A 50 12.83 -4.09 -0.14
C GLU A 50 12.62 -4.57 -1.58
N SER A 51 12.02 -5.74 -1.75
CA SER A 51 11.74 -6.36 -3.05
C SER A 51 10.30 -6.15 -3.51
N GLY A 52 9.36 -5.94 -2.58
CA GLY A 52 7.93 -5.85 -2.87
C GLY A 52 7.29 -7.20 -3.19
N GLU A 53 8.01 -8.31 -3.01
CA GLU A 53 7.49 -9.66 -3.22
C GLU A 53 6.57 -10.08 -2.08
N PHE A 54 5.66 -11.00 -2.40
CA PHE A 54 4.76 -11.58 -1.40
C PHE A 54 5.39 -12.85 -0.84
N HIS A 55 5.44 -12.94 0.48
CA HIS A 55 5.84 -14.14 1.20
C HIS A 55 4.66 -14.63 2.05
N LYS A 56 4.36 -15.92 1.92
CA LYS A 56 3.30 -16.56 2.71
C LYS A 56 3.76 -16.86 4.14
N GLU A 57 5.07 -16.96 4.34
CA GLU A 57 5.69 -17.27 5.63
C GLU A 57 5.63 -16.06 6.56
N ASP A 58 5.44 -16.31 7.86
CA ASP A 58 5.46 -15.25 8.87
C ASP A 58 6.89 -14.72 9.04
N ARG A 59 7.07 -13.46 8.68
CA ARG A 59 8.32 -12.72 8.87
C ARG A 59 8.19 -11.78 10.07
N PRO A 60 9.33 -11.33 10.66
CA PRO A 60 9.30 -10.42 11.80
C PRO A 60 8.45 -9.15 11.60
N LEU A 61 8.33 -8.70 10.35
CA LEU A 61 7.42 -7.64 9.93
C LEU A 61 6.73 -8.06 8.63
N ASN A 62 5.42 -8.25 8.71
CA ASN A 62 4.57 -8.56 7.57
C ASN A 62 3.85 -7.28 7.12
N TYR A 63 4.28 -6.68 6.01
CA TYR A 63 3.53 -5.55 5.42
C TYR A 63 2.31 -6.09 4.70
N LYS A 64 1.11 -5.65 5.06
CA LYS A 64 -0.12 -6.21 4.50
C LYS A 64 -0.59 -5.52 3.24
N ILE A 65 0.01 -4.38 2.88
CA ILE A 65 -0.39 -3.58 1.73
C ILE A 65 0.83 -3.24 0.90
N ARG A 66 0.73 -3.39 -0.42
CA ARG A 66 1.73 -2.92 -1.38
C ARG A 66 1.08 -1.96 -2.37
N LEU A 67 1.60 -0.73 -2.42
CA LEU A 67 1.21 0.28 -3.38
C LEU A 67 2.26 0.35 -4.50
N LYS A 68 1.86 0.18 -5.76
CA LYS A 68 2.69 0.50 -6.93
C LYS A 68 2.24 1.81 -7.54
N TYR A 69 3.17 2.73 -7.75
CA TYR A 69 2.89 4.07 -8.22
C TYR A 69 4.04 4.61 -9.07
N THR A 70 3.75 5.63 -9.87
CA THR A 70 4.77 6.34 -10.66
C THR A 70 5.19 7.60 -9.91
N ASP A 71 6.50 7.82 -9.78
CA ASP A 71 7.08 9.02 -9.16
C ASP A 71 8.13 9.59 -10.10
N ALA A 72 7.92 10.82 -10.58
CA ALA A 72 8.75 11.46 -11.60
C ALA A 72 9.03 10.55 -12.83
N GLY A 73 7.99 9.86 -13.32
CA GLY A 73 8.08 8.95 -14.47
C GLY A 73 8.64 7.56 -14.16
N ASN A 74 9.15 7.31 -12.94
CA ASN A 74 9.71 6.02 -12.56
C ASN A 74 8.68 5.16 -11.82
N LEU A 75 8.57 3.88 -12.17
CA LEU A 75 7.75 2.95 -11.41
C LEU A 75 8.42 2.65 -10.06
N ARG A 76 7.67 2.88 -8.99
CA ARG A 76 8.07 2.61 -7.62
C ARG A 76 7.01 1.79 -6.92
N PHE A 77 7.39 1.25 -5.77
CA PHE A 77 6.43 0.65 -4.86
C PHE A 77 6.74 1.03 -3.42
N LYS A 78 5.73 0.89 -2.57
CA LYS A 78 5.85 1.04 -1.13
C LYS A 78 4.99 0.01 -0.41
N CYS A 79 5.59 -0.69 0.54
CA CYS A 79 4.89 -1.57 1.45
C CYS A 79 4.44 -0.76 2.68
N LEU A 80 3.18 -0.95 3.06
CA LEU A 80 2.48 -0.24 4.13
C LEU A 80 1.80 -1.26 5.04
N HIS A 81 1.43 -0.79 6.22
CA HIS A 81 0.74 -1.53 7.27
C HIS A 81 1.53 -2.75 7.73
N ALA A 82 2.63 -2.49 8.44
CA ALA A 82 3.44 -3.54 9.06
C ALA A 82 2.72 -4.12 10.28
N GLU A 83 2.45 -5.42 10.24
CA GLU A 83 1.99 -6.19 11.38
C GLU A 83 3.16 -7.03 11.90
N LYS A 84 3.32 -7.11 13.22
CA LYS A 84 4.22 -8.09 13.82
C LYS A 84 3.55 -9.45 13.70
N ALA A 85 4.29 -10.44 13.18
CA ALA A 85 3.89 -11.85 13.24
C ALA A 85 3.84 -12.33 14.71
#